data_AF-A0A818QSS2-F1
#
_entry.id   AF-A0A818QSS2-F1
#
_cell.length_a   1.000
_cell.length_b   1.000
_cell.length_c   1.000
_cell.angle_alpha   90.00
_cell.angle_beta   90.00
_cell.angle_gamma   90.00
#
_symmetry.space_group_name_H-M   'P 1'
#
loop_
_entity.id
_entity.type
_entity.pdbx_description
1 polymer ?
#
loop_
_entity_poly.entity_id
_entity_poly.type
_entity_poly.pdbx_seq_one_letter_code
_entity_poly.pdbx_strand_id
1 'polypeptide(L)'
;MTKGTQSFGKRHTKTHTLCRRCGRSSYHLQKQRCAACGFPSAKTRKFQWSEKAKRRKTTGTGRMKHLKVVFRRFRNGFREGTLAKSRKSHRQAGGNTTTTSAPATTSK
;
A
#
# COMPACT_ATOMS: atom_id res chain seq x y z
N MET A 1 -46.06 -21.92 -6.14
CA MET A 1 -44.77 -21.22 -6.29
C MET A 1 -44.12 -21.05 -4.93
N THR A 2 -43.09 -21.83 -4.62
CA THR A 2 -42.37 -21.75 -3.35
C THR A 2 -41.14 -20.85 -3.49
N LYS A 3 -40.97 -19.92 -2.54
CA LYS A 3 -39.76 -19.10 -2.41
C LYS A 3 -38.64 -19.94 -1.75
N GLY A 4 -37.40 -19.47 -1.81
CA GLY A 4 -36.29 -20.13 -1.10
C GLY A 4 -35.67 -21.28 -1.90
N THR A 5 -35.52 -22.45 -1.28
CA THR A 5 -34.69 -23.58 -1.76
C THR A 5 -34.96 -23.96 -3.22
N GLN A 6 -36.22 -24.15 -3.60
CA GLN A 6 -36.60 -24.51 -4.97
C GLN A 6 -36.21 -23.44 -6.01
N SER A 7 -36.19 -22.16 -5.61
CA SER A 7 -35.77 -21.04 -6.47
C SER A 7 -34.25 -20.87 -6.57
N PHE A 8 -33.49 -21.26 -5.54
CA PHE A 8 -32.03 -21.13 -5.53
C PHE A 8 -31.35 -22.07 -6.52
N GLY A 9 -31.88 -23.28 -6.74
CA GLY A 9 -31.34 -24.24 -7.72
C GLY A 9 -31.31 -23.71 -9.16
N LYS A 10 -32.17 -22.74 -9.49
CA LYS A 10 -32.26 -22.14 -10.83
C LYS A 10 -31.29 -20.96 -11.06
N ARG A 11 -30.45 -20.58 -10.08
CA ARG A 11 -29.59 -19.38 -10.14
C ARG A 11 -28.22 -19.65 -10.83
N HIS A 12 -28.25 -20.12 -12.07
CA HIS A 12 -27.03 -20.40 -12.86
C HIS A 12 -26.56 -19.20 -13.69
N THR A 13 -27.47 -18.32 -14.11
CA THR A 13 -27.13 -17.12 -14.89
C THR A 13 -26.46 -16.05 -14.01
N LYS A 14 -25.41 -15.40 -14.54
CA LYS A 14 -24.66 -14.37 -13.80
C LYS A 14 -25.05 -12.99 -14.29
N THR A 15 -25.44 -12.12 -13.36
CA THR A 15 -25.72 -10.71 -13.64
C THR A 15 -24.44 -9.86 -13.58
N HIS A 16 -23.56 -10.18 -12.62
CA HIS A 16 -22.33 -9.44 -12.34
C HIS A 16 -21.06 -10.26 -12.55
N THR A 17 -20.04 -9.65 -13.16
CA THR A 17 -18.69 -10.19 -13.36
C THR A 17 -17.62 -9.21 -12.87
N LEU A 18 -16.34 -9.60 -12.98
CA LEU A 18 -15.20 -8.77 -12.60
C LEU A 18 -15.10 -7.52 -13.48
N CYS A 19 -15.02 -6.36 -12.82
CA CYS A 19 -14.80 -5.08 -13.50
C CYS A 19 -13.31 -4.82 -13.74
N ARG A 20 -12.93 -4.54 -14.99
CA ARG A 20 -11.54 -4.23 -15.38
C ARG A 20 -10.92 -3.04 -14.64
N ARG A 21 -11.71 -2.02 -14.28
CA ARG A 21 -11.19 -0.81 -13.60
C ARG A 21 -10.95 -1.02 -12.11
N CYS A 22 -11.87 -1.67 -11.41
CA CYS A 22 -11.82 -1.75 -9.94
C CYS A 22 -11.58 -3.15 -9.37
N GLY A 23 -11.50 -4.18 -10.22
CA GLY A 23 -11.24 -5.56 -9.81
C GLY A 23 -12.33 -6.23 -8.98
N ARG A 24 -13.52 -5.61 -8.85
CA ARG A 24 -14.65 -6.15 -8.06
C ARG A 24 -15.64 -6.86 -8.98
N SER A 25 -16.27 -7.92 -8.47
CA SER A 25 -17.42 -8.57 -9.14
C SER A 25 -18.65 -7.67 -9.02
N SER A 26 -18.75 -6.71 -9.91
CA SER A 26 -19.80 -5.67 -9.90
C SER A 26 -20.11 -5.14 -11.29
N TYR A 27 -19.52 -5.73 -12.33
CA TYR A 27 -19.78 -5.34 -13.71
C TYR A 27 -21.05 -6.01 -14.19
N HIS A 28 -22.11 -5.26 -14.42
CA HIS A 28 -23.36 -5.81 -14.93
C HIS A 28 -23.22 -6.13 -16.42
N LEU A 29 -23.39 -7.40 -16.80
CA LEU A 29 -23.19 -7.86 -18.17
C LEU A 29 -24.19 -7.22 -19.13
N GLN A 30 -25.49 -7.42 -18.93
CA GLN A 30 -26.52 -6.90 -19.85
C GLN A 30 -26.49 -5.36 -20.00
N LYS A 31 -26.35 -4.63 -18.89
CA LYS A 31 -26.32 -3.16 -18.87
C LYS A 31 -24.93 -2.58 -19.15
N GLN A 32 -23.92 -3.44 -19.35
CA GLN A 32 -22.53 -3.09 -19.59
C GLN A 32 -21.98 -2.02 -18.63
N ARG A 33 -22.39 -2.04 -17.36
CA ARG A 33 -22.08 -0.97 -16.39
C ARG A 33 -21.67 -1.51 -15.03
N CYS A 34 -20.59 -0.96 -14.48
CA CYS A 34 -20.11 -1.32 -13.15
C CYS A 34 -20.90 -0.61 -12.05
N ALA A 35 -21.59 -1.40 -11.22
CA ALA A 35 -22.29 -0.91 -10.04
C ALA A 35 -21.34 -0.31 -9.00
N ALA A 36 -20.07 -0.72 -8.95
CA ALA A 36 -19.12 -0.20 -7.98
C ALA A 36 -18.50 1.14 -8.41
N CYS A 37 -17.83 1.19 -9.57
CA CYS A 37 -17.02 2.33 -10.00
C CYS A 37 -17.60 3.13 -11.17
N GLY A 38 -18.69 2.68 -11.80
CA GLY A 38 -19.34 3.37 -12.91
C GLY A 38 -18.79 3.08 -14.32
N PHE A 39 -17.75 2.25 -14.45
CA PHE A 39 -17.19 1.85 -15.76
C PHE A 39 -18.34 1.45 -16.73
N PRO A 40 -18.41 1.98 -17.96
CA PRO A 40 -17.36 2.68 -18.73
C PRO A 40 -17.19 4.19 -18.47
N SER A 41 -18.01 4.85 -17.63
CA SER A 41 -17.96 6.32 -17.46
C SER A 41 -16.55 6.83 -17.14
N ALA A 42 -16.14 7.96 -17.71
CA ALA A 42 -14.81 8.55 -17.46
C ALA A 42 -14.61 8.86 -15.97
N LYS A 43 -15.58 9.52 -15.34
CA LYS A 43 -15.57 9.79 -13.90
C LYS A 43 -15.84 8.52 -13.10
N THR A 44 -15.10 8.34 -12.00
CA THR A 44 -15.37 7.27 -11.05
C THR A 44 -16.59 7.62 -10.21
N ARG A 45 -17.56 6.69 -10.13
CA ARG A 45 -18.78 6.86 -9.33
C ARG A 45 -18.44 7.04 -7.85
N LYS A 46 -18.87 8.17 -7.27
CA LYS A 46 -18.76 8.53 -5.86
C LYS A 46 -20.08 9.16 -5.42
N PHE A 47 -20.53 8.84 -4.21
CA PHE A 47 -21.73 9.43 -3.61
C PHE A 47 -21.43 9.95 -2.22
N GLN A 48 -21.95 11.13 -1.87
CA GLN A 48 -21.60 11.79 -0.62
C GLN A 48 -22.13 11.04 0.60
N TRP A 49 -23.32 10.43 0.49
CA TRP A 49 -23.98 9.66 1.54
C TRP A 49 -23.26 8.36 1.94
N SER A 50 -22.26 7.89 1.18
CA SER A 50 -21.55 6.63 1.48
C SER A 50 -20.08 6.86 1.80
N GLU A 51 -19.79 7.31 3.03
CA GLU A 51 -18.43 7.61 3.48
C GLU A 51 -17.51 6.38 3.49
N LYS A 52 -18.01 5.24 4.00
CA LYS A 52 -17.27 3.98 4.01
C LYS A 52 -16.88 3.53 2.60
N ALA A 53 -17.73 3.78 1.60
CA ALA A 53 -17.42 3.45 0.22
C ALA A 53 -16.32 4.36 -0.36
N LYS A 54 -16.31 5.65 0.00
CA LYS A 54 -15.23 6.57 -0.38
C LYS A 54 -13.90 6.13 0.25
N ARG A 55 -13.88 5.87 1.56
CA ARG A 55 -12.66 5.46 2.29
C ARG A 55 -11.97 4.23 1.68
N ARG A 56 -12.75 3.22 1.25
CA ARG A 56 -12.21 2.00 0.62
C ARG A 56 -11.57 2.20 -0.77
N LYS A 57 -11.74 3.36 -1.40
CA LYS A 57 -11.28 3.63 -2.78
C LYS A 57 -10.46 4.91 -2.90
N THR A 58 -10.31 5.66 -1.83
CA THR A 58 -9.62 6.95 -1.86
C THR A 58 -8.12 6.77 -2.15
N THR A 59 -7.50 7.80 -2.70
CA THR A 59 -6.05 7.90 -2.85
C THR A 59 -5.41 7.69 -1.48
N GLY A 60 -4.40 6.81 -1.38
CA GLY A 60 -3.86 6.37 -0.09
C GLY A 60 -3.93 4.86 0.12
N THR A 61 -4.99 4.23 -0.38
CA THR A 61 -5.28 2.80 -0.11
C THR A 61 -4.50 1.81 -0.99
N GLY A 62 -3.84 2.30 -2.05
CA GLY A 62 -3.12 1.48 -3.02
C GLY A 62 -1.61 1.68 -2.98
N ARG A 63 -0.92 1.22 -4.04
CA ARG A 63 0.55 1.25 -4.13
C ARG A 63 1.17 2.65 -4.12
N MET A 64 0.42 3.70 -4.47
CA MET A 64 0.88 5.10 -4.54
C MET A 64 2.26 5.27 -5.20
N LYS A 65 2.58 4.50 -6.26
CA LYS A 65 3.95 4.39 -6.80
C LYS A 65 4.58 5.76 -7.09
N HIS A 66 3.86 6.62 -7.79
CA HIS A 66 4.34 7.97 -8.12
C HIS A 66 4.26 8.92 -6.92
N LEU A 67 3.07 9.08 -6.32
CA LEU A 67 2.86 10.04 -5.23
C LEU A 67 3.76 9.79 -4.00
N LYS A 68 4.06 8.52 -3.68
CA LYS A 68 5.00 8.17 -2.59
C LYS A 68 6.39 8.76 -2.85
N VAL A 69 6.88 8.67 -4.08
CA VAL A 69 8.18 9.23 -4.46
C VAL A 69 8.10 10.76 -4.48
N VAL A 70 7.03 11.35 -5.01
CA VAL A 70 6.81 12.80 -5.02
C VAL A 70 6.83 13.36 -3.60
N PHE A 71 6.11 12.77 -2.64
CA PHE A 71 6.10 13.25 -1.26
C PHE A 71 7.44 13.10 -0.54
N ARG A 72 8.26 12.11 -0.92
CA ARG A 72 9.63 11.97 -0.43
C ARG A 72 10.54 13.06 -1.01
N ARG A 73 10.43 13.30 -2.32
CA ARG A 73 11.18 14.37 -3.01
C ARG A 73 10.78 15.75 -2.50
N PHE A 74 9.49 15.99 -2.27
CA PHE A 74 8.95 17.24 -1.72
C PHE A 74 9.59 17.59 -0.37
N ARG A 75 9.67 16.63 0.57
CA ARG A 75 10.35 16.82 1.87
C ARG A 75 11.85 17.14 1.72
N ASN A 76 12.45 16.70 0.62
CA ASN A 76 13.84 16.94 0.28
C ASN A 76 14.00 18.16 -0.65
N GLY A 77 12.96 18.98 -0.87
CA GLY A 77 13.01 20.18 -1.72
C GLY A 77 13.14 19.90 -3.22
N PHE A 78 12.68 18.73 -3.69
CA PHE A 78 12.79 18.27 -5.08
C PHE A 78 14.20 18.26 -5.67
N ARG A 79 15.25 18.24 -4.83
CA ARG A 79 16.66 18.18 -5.25
C ARG A 79 16.88 17.09 -6.31
N GLU A 80 17.58 17.47 -7.38
CA GLU A 80 18.02 16.60 -8.48
C GLU A 80 19.54 16.77 -8.66
N GLY A 81 20.22 15.76 -9.20
CA GLY A 81 21.65 15.84 -9.58
C GLY A 81 22.68 15.89 -8.44
N THR A 82 22.26 15.95 -7.17
CA THR A 82 23.19 15.97 -6.02
C THR A 82 23.55 14.55 -5.58
N LEU A 83 24.85 14.25 -5.41
CA LEU A 83 25.31 13.00 -4.81
C LEU A 83 25.26 13.07 -3.28
N ALA A 84 24.86 11.96 -2.65
CA ALA A 84 24.93 11.85 -1.20
C ALA A 84 26.41 11.84 -0.76
N LYS A 85 26.76 12.65 0.23
CA LYS A 85 28.11 12.63 0.81
C LYS A 85 28.39 11.23 1.39
N SER A 86 29.50 10.62 0.97
CA SER A 86 29.93 9.33 1.51
C SER A 86 30.10 9.42 3.03
N ARG A 87 29.48 8.48 3.76
CA ARG A 87 29.66 8.36 5.21
C ARG A 87 30.99 7.65 5.46
N LYS A 88 32.02 8.37 5.92
CA LYS A 88 33.27 7.74 6.39
C LYS A 88 32.94 6.92 7.65
N SER A 89 33.20 5.61 7.64
CA SER A 89 33.08 4.80 8.86
C SER A 89 34.19 5.19 9.82
N HIS A 90 33.86 5.78 10.97
CA HIS A 90 34.83 5.99 12.04
C HIS A 90 35.06 4.64 12.74
N ARG A 91 35.84 3.74 12.12
CA ARG A 91 36.35 2.54 12.78
C ARG A 91 37.59 2.98 13.54
N GLN A 92 37.45 3.31 14.83
CA GLN A 92 38.61 3.52 15.70
C GLN A 92 39.40 2.20 15.73
N ALA A 93 40.58 2.19 15.10
CA ALA A 93 41.53 1.11 15.26
C ALA A 93 42.03 1.17 16.71
N GLY A 94 41.83 0.08 17.46
CA GLY A 94 42.31 -0.05 18.83
C GLY A 94 43.82 0.19 18.88
N GLY A 95 44.22 1.20 19.64
CA GLY A 95 45.61 1.44 19.99
C GLY A 95 46.02 0.50 21.11
N ASN A 96 47.11 -0.23 20.89
CA ASN A 96 47.80 -1.04 21.89
C ASN A 96 48.17 -0.19 23.11
N THR A 97 47.70 -0.59 24.29
CA THR A 97 48.39 -0.27 25.56
C THR A 97 48.91 -1.56 26.16
N THR A 98 50.20 -1.77 25.88
CA THR A 98 51.25 -2.44 26.64
C THR A 98 50.83 -3.16 27.92
N THR A 99 51.10 -4.46 27.91
CA THR A 99 51.31 -5.32 29.07
C THR A 99 52.24 -4.66 30.08
N THR A 100 51.71 -4.29 31.26
CA THR A 100 52.54 -4.13 32.46
C THR A 100 51.99 -5.06 33.53
N SER A 101 52.65 -6.20 33.67
CA SER A 101 52.50 -7.17 34.75
C SER A 101 53.15 -6.65 36.03
N ALA A 102 52.44 -6.65 37.16
CA ALA A 102 52.99 -6.76 38.53
C ALA A 102 51.85 -7.06 39.54
N PRO A 103 52.13 -7.55 40.77
CA PRO A 103 51.71 -8.89 41.18
C PRO A 103 50.65 -8.90 42.29
N ALA A 104 50.04 -10.06 42.48
CA ALA A 104 49.19 -10.36 43.63
C ALA A 104 50.02 -10.35 44.94
N THR A 105 49.59 -9.57 45.93
CA THR A 105 49.99 -9.73 47.33
C THR A 105 48.78 -9.63 48.26
N THR A 106 48.37 -10.84 48.68
CA THR A 106 47.78 -11.33 49.93
C THR A 106 47.48 -10.38 51.12
N SER A 107 46.28 -10.58 51.68
CA SER A 107 45.92 -10.74 53.11
C SER A 107 46.13 -9.60 54.13
N LYS A 108 45.03 -9.09 54.67
CA LYS A 108 44.58 -9.29 56.07
C LYS A 108 43.09 -9.00 56.21
#